data_AF-A0A5C9BCK8-F1
#
_entry.id   AF-A0A5C9BCK8-F1
#
_cell.length_a   1.000
_cell.length_b   1.000
_cell.length_c   1.000
_cell.angle_alpha   90.00
_cell.angle_beta   90.00
_cell.angle_gamma   90.00
#
_symmetry.space_group_name_H-M   'P 1'
#
loop_
_entity.id
_entity.type
_entity.pdbx_description
1 polymer ?
#
loop_
_entity_poly.entity_id
_entity_poly.type
_entity_poly.pdbx_seq_one_letter_code
_entity_poly.pdbx_strand_id
1 'polypeptide(L)' 'MGQGGFIEVYVNASLETCEARDPKGLYKKARAGEIKSFTGISDPYEAPVKPEIVLDSNTKGIDELSNEVIAYLKSNGYLS' A
#
# COMPACT_ATOMS: atom_id res chain seq x y z
N MET A 1 15.21 21.83 11.23
CA MET A 1 14.53 21.37 10.00
C MET A 1 15.46 20.36 9.32
N GLY A 2 15.33 19.09 9.67
CA GLY A 2 16.20 18.03 9.15
C GLY A 2 15.79 17.66 7.72
N GLN A 3 16.76 17.70 6.82
CA GLN A 3 16.81 17.21 5.43
C GLN A 3 15.58 16.41 4.95
N GLY A 4 14.82 16.96 4.00
CA GLY A 4 13.91 16.27 3.08
C GLY A 4 12.87 15.32 3.71
N GLY A 5 11.65 15.80 3.91
CA GLY A 5 10.53 15.02 4.49
C GLY A 5 10.09 13.85 3.62
N PHE A 6 10.75 12.70 3.77
CA PHE A 6 10.25 11.41 3.29
C PHE A 6 9.32 10.80 4.34
N ILE A 7 8.18 10.29 3.89
CA ILE A 7 7.17 9.62 4.72
C ILE A 7 6.85 8.32 3.99
N GLU A 8 7.19 7.18 4.59
CA GLU A 8 6.83 5.86 4.11
C GLU A 8 5.39 5.53 4.51
N VAL A 9 4.55 5.24 3.50
CA VAL A 9 3.14 4.87 3.69
C VAL A 9 2.95 3.43 3.28
N TYR A 10 2.74 2.55 4.24
CA TYR A 10 2.43 1.15 4.00
C TYR A 10 0.94 0.96 3.74
N VAL A 11 0.57 0.74 2.48
CA VAL A 11 -0.80 0.35 2.12
C VAL A 11 -0.96 -1.15 2.33
N ASN A 12 -1.43 -1.52 3.52
CA ASN A 12 -1.59 -2.91 3.92
C ASN A 12 -2.90 -3.48 3.39
N ALA A 13 -2.80 -4.44 2.49
CA ALA A 13 -3.89 -5.30 2.06
C ALA A 13 -3.40 -6.74 1.97
N SER A 14 -4.26 -7.69 2.34
CA SER A 14 -4.01 -9.11 2.14
C SER A 14 -3.89 -9.43 0.65
N LEU A 15 -3.06 -10.43 0.32
CA LEU A 15 -2.92 -10.92 -1.05
C LEU A 15 -4.28 -11.31 -1.65
N GLU A 16 -5.13 -11.97 -0.87
CA GLU A 16 -6.48 -12.36 -1.29
C GLU A 16 -7.33 -11.15 -1.69
N THR A 17 -7.29 -10.07 -0.91
CA THR A 17 -8.02 -8.83 -1.23
C THR A 17 -7.48 -8.19 -2.50
N CYS A 18 -6.16 -8.20 -2.69
CA CYS A 18 -5.54 -7.68 -3.91
C CYS A 18 -5.90 -8.52 -5.15
N GLU A 19 -5.87 -9.85 -5.03
CA GLU A 19 -6.27 -10.80 -6.07
C GLU A 19 -7.76 -10.68 -6.43
N ALA A 20 -8.63 -10.47 -5.43
CA ALA A 20 -10.06 -10.29 -5.65
C ALA A 20 -10.37 -8.99 -6.42
N ARG A 21 -9.60 -7.93 -6.17
CA ARG A 21 -9.77 -6.64 -6.86
C ARG A 21 -9.29 -6.67 -8.30
N ASP A 22 -8.15 -7.33 -8.55
CA ASP A 22 -7.40 -7.46 -9.83
C ASP A 22 -7.88 -6.57 -11.00
N PRO A 23 -7.84 -5.23 -10.87
CA PRO A 23 -8.51 -4.32 -11.81
C PRO A 23 -7.87 -4.35 -13.21
N LYS A 24 -6.65 -4.87 -13.31
CA LYS A 24 -5.85 -4.96 -14.53
C LYS A 24 -5.68 -6.41 -15.03
N GLY A 25 -6.24 -7.40 -14.32
CA GLY A 25 -6.08 -8.81 -14.68
C GLY A 25 -4.64 -9.34 -14.49
N LEU A 26 -3.81 -8.66 -13.71
CA LEU A 26 -2.40 -9.00 -13.52
C LEU A 26 -2.22 -10.21 -12.62
N TYR A 27 -2.99 -10.31 -11.53
CA TYR A 27 -2.96 -11.47 -10.66
C TYR A 27 -3.42 -12.72 -11.41
N LYS A 28 -4.47 -12.61 -12.24
CA LYS A 28 -4.93 -13.70 -13.10
C LYS A 28 -3.84 -14.19 -14.06
N LYS A 29 -3.14 -13.27 -14.74
CA LYS A 29 -2.04 -13.60 -15.65
C LYS A 29 -0.83 -14.21 -14.93
N ALA A 30 -0.51 -13.70 -13.75
CA ALA A 30 0.56 -14.25 -12.91
C ALA A 30 0.23 -15.68 -12.45
N ARG A 31 -1.01 -15.95 -12.02
CA ARG A 31 -1.49 -17.30 -11.69
C ARG A 31 -1.48 -18.25 -12.90
N ALA A 32 -1.72 -17.73 -14.11
CA ALA A 32 -1.62 -18.49 -15.35
C ALA A 32 -0.17 -18.72 -15.82
N GLY A 33 0.83 -18.16 -15.13
CA GLY A 33 2.25 -18.29 -15.50
C GLY A 33 2.70 -17.39 -16.65
N GLU A 34 1.84 -16.46 -17.10
CA GLU A 34 2.15 -15.51 -18.17
C GLU A 34 3.08 -14.39 -17.69
N ILE A 35 3.02 -14.05 -16.40
CA ILE A 35 3.90 -13.07 -15.76
C ILE A 35 4.81 -13.82 -14.78
N LYS A 36 6.11 -13.81 -15.07
CA LYS A 36 7.16 -14.33 -14.19
C LYS A 36 7.52 -13.29 -13.14
N SER A 37 7.91 -13.74 -11.94
CA SER A 37 8.39 -12.86 -10.84
C SER A 37 7.37 -11.79 -10.45
N PHE A 38 6.17 -12.24 -10.08
CA PHE A 38 5.09 -11.38 -9.62
C PHE A 38 5.08 -11.34 -8.09
N THR A 39 5.27 -10.14 -7.54
CA THR A 39 5.28 -9.88 -6.09
C THR A 39 3.96 -10.33 -5.44
N GLY A 40 4.07 -11.12 -4.37
CA GLY A 40 2.93 -11.74 -3.69
C GLY A 40 2.52 -13.11 -4.23
N ILE A 41 2.96 -13.51 -5.43
CA ILE A 41 2.70 -14.85 -5.99
C ILE A 41 3.99 -15.67 -6.09
N SER A 42 4.94 -15.22 -6.91
CA SER A 42 6.20 -15.92 -7.15
C SER A 42 7.38 -15.29 -6.42
N ASP A 43 7.30 -13.99 -6.16
CA ASP A 43 8.32 -13.24 -5.41
C ASP A 43 7.72 -12.74 -4.07
N PRO A 44 8.49 -12.69 -2.98
CA PRO A 44 8.01 -12.19 -1.70
C PRO A 44 7.76 -10.68 -1.73
N TYR A 45 6.80 -10.22 -0.92
CA TYR A 45 6.65 -8.81 -0.57
C TYR A 45 7.32 -8.55 0.78
N GLU A 46 8.29 -7.65 0.81
CA GLU A 46 8.96 -7.23 2.04
C GLU A 46 8.19 -6.06 2.65
N ALA A 47 7.31 -6.36 3.61
CA ALA A 47 6.59 -5.31 4.34
C ALA A 47 7.57 -4.40 5.10
N PRO A 48 7.32 -3.07 5.11
CA PRO A 48 8.21 -2.13 5.78
C PRO A 48 8.22 -2.39 7.29
N VAL A 49 9.41 -2.33 7.89
CA VAL A 49 9.60 -2.63 9.31
C VAL A 49 9.11 -1.49 10.21
N LYS A 50 9.25 -0.24 9.75
CA LYS A 50 8.90 0.97 10.51
C LYS A 50 8.37 2.07 9.58
N PRO A 51 7.22 1.85 8.91
CA PRO A 51 6.60 2.90 8.12
C PRO A 51 6.09 4.01 9.03
N GLU A 52 6.12 5.26 8.55
CA GLU A 52 5.52 6.40 9.24
C GLU A 52 3.98 6.30 9.30
N ILE A 53 3.36 5.69 8.28
CA ILE A 53 1.91 5.50 8.20
C ILE A 53 1.59 4.06 7.75
N VAL A 54 0.64 3.40 8.40
CA VAL A 54 0.06 2.13 7.96
C VAL A 54 -1.42 2.34 7.64
N LEU A 55 -1.81 2.04 6.40
CA LEU A 55 -3.18 2.17 5.89
C LEU A 55 -3.78 0.78 5.72
N ASP A 56 -4.85 0.44 6.46
CA ASP A 56 -5.56 -0.82 6.28
C ASP A 56 -6.54 -0.73 5.10
N SER A 57 -6.07 -1.14 3.93
CA SER A 57 -6.88 -1.18 2.72
C SER A 57 -7.73 -2.45 2.61
N ASN A 58 -7.74 -3.36 3.59
CA ASN A 58 -8.71 -4.45 3.60
C ASN A 58 -10.11 -3.96 3.97
N THR A 59 -10.20 -3.08 4.97
CA THR A 59 -11.47 -2.73 5.62
C THR A 59 -11.94 -1.29 5.37
N LYS A 60 -11.02 -0.37 5.05
CA LYS A 60 -11.34 1.06 4.90
C LYS A 60 -11.49 1.49 3.45
N GLY A 61 -12.36 2.46 3.22
CA GLY A 61 -12.55 3.10 1.92
C GLY A 61 -11.44 4.07 1.54
N ILE A 62 -11.35 4.43 0.26
CA ILE A 62 -10.31 5.34 -0.26
C ILE A 62 -10.34 6.72 0.40
N ASP A 63 -11.53 7.26 0.68
CA ASP A 63 -11.68 8.57 1.32
C ASP A 63 -11.18 8.55 2.77
N GLU A 64 -11.47 7.48 3.51
CA GLU A 64 -10.99 7.29 4.88
C GLU A 64 -9.46 7.21 4.92
N LEU A 65 -8.88 6.37 4.06
CA LEU A 65 -7.43 6.20 3.98
C LEU A 65 -6.71 7.48 3.56
N SER A 66 -7.29 8.22 2.62
CA SER A 66 -6.74 9.51 2.17
C SER A 66 -6.79 10.55 3.30
N ASN A 67 -7.88 10.57 4.09
CA ASN A 67 -8.00 11.44 5.25
C ASN A 67 -6.99 11.11 6.34
N GLU A 68 -6.64 9.83 6.55
CA GLU A 68 -5.58 9.44 7.49
C GLU A 68 -4.22 10.03 7.10
N VAL A 69 -3.87 9.99 5.81
CA VAL A 69 -2.64 10.62 5.30
C VAL A 69 -2.67 12.14 5.51
N ILE A 70 -3.78 12.79 5.17
CA ILE A 70 -3.96 14.24 5.36
C ILE A 70 -3.83 14.61 6.84
N ALA A 71 -4.45 13.84 7.74
CA ALA A 71 -4.38 14.06 9.17
C ALA A 71 -2.96 13.94 9.70
N TYR A 72 -2.21 12.91 9.26
CA TYR A 72 -0.80 12.76 9.62
C TYR A 72 0.03 13.98 9.18
N LEU A 73 -0.15 14.45 7.94
CA LEU A 73 0.58 15.61 7.43
C LEU A 73 0.27 16.88 8.22
N LYS A 74 -1.00 17.09 8.61
CA LYS A 74 -1.41 18.23 9.43
C LYS A 74 -0.82 18.17 10.84
N SER A 75 -0.94 17.03 11.51
CA SER A 75 -0.43 16.84 12.88
C SER A 75 1.08 17.00 12.98
N ASN A 76 1.83 16.73 11.91
CA ASN A 76 3.28 16.90 11.86
C ASN A 76 3.72 18.24 11.24
N GLY A 77 2.78 19.14 10.94
CA GLY A 77 3.08 20.49 10.43
C GLY A 77 3.57 20.53 8.98
N TYR A 78 3.36 19.47 8.21
CA TYR A 78 3.65 19.42 6.77
C TYR A 78 2.53 20.04 5.92
N LEU A 79 1.32 20.13 6.45
CA LEU A 79 0.15 20.67 5.79
C LEU A 79 -0.63 21.59 6.74
N SER A 80 -1.03 22.76 6.25
CA SER A 80 -1.82 23.76 6.98
C SER A 80 -3.32 23.60 6.71
#